data_AF-A0A5W5I3F4-F1
#
_entry.id   AF-A0A5W5I3F4-F1
#
_cell.length_a   1.000
_cell.length_b   1.000
_cell.length_c   1.000
_cell.angle_alpha   90.00
_cell.angle_beta   90.00
_cell.angle_gamma   90.00
#
_symmetry.space_group_name_H-M   'P 1'
#
loop_
_entity.id
_entity.type
_entity.pdbx_description
1 polymer ?
#
loop_
_entity_poly.entity_id
_entity_poly.type
_entity_poly.pdbx_seq_one_letter_code
_entity_poly.pdbx_strand_id
1 'polypeptide(L)'
;MSKIDYQKLREIAEKTKIAGEAPVMSFDQRINALNDFMKHFSPDIALALLDERERNQQYIKRRDQENEEIALTVGKLRVELEAAEKRIAELEAREISLPERSSMLHRTDFHEDYQTVMAYKVSEVIAAIRAAGIRIKGE
;
A
#
# COMPACT_ATOMS: atom_id res chain seq x y z
N MET A 1 8.07 -23.02 28.58
CA MET A 1 8.16 -23.91 27.40
C MET A 1 9.60 -24.35 27.27
N SER A 2 9.88 -25.65 27.40
CA SER A 2 11.22 -26.17 27.10
C SER A 2 11.51 -25.84 25.63
N LYS A 3 12.59 -25.12 25.37
CA LYS A 3 12.95 -24.70 24.01
C LYS A 3 13.37 -25.97 23.27
N ILE A 4 12.54 -26.46 22.36
CA ILE A 4 12.89 -27.60 21.51
C ILE A 4 14.18 -27.24 20.79
N ASP A 5 15.20 -28.09 20.91
CA ASP A 5 16.45 -27.93 20.17
C ASP A 5 16.27 -28.54 18.78
N TYR A 6 15.76 -27.73 17.85
CA TYR A 6 15.46 -28.17 16.47
C TYR A 6 16.72 -28.68 15.75
N GLN A 7 17.88 -28.07 16.02
CA GLN A 7 19.13 -28.46 15.36
C GLN A 7 19.56 -29.85 15.83
N LYS A 8 19.58 -30.05 17.15
CA LYS A 8 19.89 -31.36 17.73
C LYS A 8 18.87 -32.44 17.32
N LEU A 9 17.59 -32.09 17.29
CA LEU A 9 16.54 -33.00 16.86
C LEU A 9 16.70 -33.42 15.39
N ARG A 10 17.06 -32.45 14.53
CA ARG A 10 17.34 -32.70 13.11
C ARG A 10 18.55 -33.60 12.91
N GLU A 11 19.65 -33.32 13.60
CA GLU A 11 20.88 -34.11 13.51
C GLU A 11 20.64 -35.57 13.94
N ILE A 12 19.92 -35.77 15.04
CA ILE A 12 19.61 -37.12 15.53
C ILE A 12 18.64 -37.85 14.58
N ALA A 13 17.64 -37.16 14.03
CA ALA A 13 16.72 -37.72 13.05
C ALA A 13 17.44 -38.12 11.76
N GLU A 14 18.33 -37.28 11.23
CA GLU A 14 19.14 -37.57 10.04
C GLU A 14 20.09 -38.76 10.27
N LYS A 15 20.77 -38.81 11.43
CA LYS A 15 21.64 -39.95 11.80
C LYS A 15 20.86 -41.25 11.92
N THR A 16 19.65 -41.21 12.48
CA THR A 16 18.78 -42.38 12.66
C THR A 16 18.18 -42.85 11.34
N LYS A 17 17.87 -41.94 10.41
CA LYS A 17 17.41 -42.29 9.07
C LYS A 17 18.42 -43.20 8.33
N ILE A 18 19.71 -42.90 8.45
CA ILE A 18 20.79 -43.69 7.84
C ILE A 18 20.97 -45.06 8.53
N ALA A 19 20.38 -45.28 9.72
CA ALA A 19 20.40 -46.59 10.37
C ALA A 19 19.61 -47.65 9.58
N GLY A 20 18.63 -47.23 8.78
CA GLY A 20 17.82 -48.12 7.93
C GLY A 20 18.17 -48.05 6.44
N GLU A 21 19.06 -47.15 6.02
CA GLU A 21 19.39 -46.86 4.62
C GLU A 21 20.86 -47.19 4.32
N ALA A 22 21.22 -47.35 3.04
CA ALA A 22 22.61 -47.60 2.65
C ALA A 22 23.44 -46.30 2.64
N PRO A 23 24.73 -46.30 3.06
CA PRO A 23 25.49 -47.42 3.58
C PRO A 23 25.10 -47.78 5.02
N VAL A 24 24.87 -49.08 5.24
CA VAL A 24 24.31 -49.61 6.47
C VAL A 24 25.31 -49.50 7.62
N MET A 25 24.94 -48.75 8.66
CA MET A 25 25.71 -48.67 9.90
C MET A 25 25.90 -50.06 10.55
N SER A 26 26.99 -50.25 11.31
CA SER A 26 27.16 -51.47 12.12
C SER A 26 25.98 -51.64 13.09
N PHE A 27 25.68 -52.89 13.48
CA PHE A 27 24.51 -53.19 14.32
C PHE A 27 24.49 -52.36 15.62
N ASP A 28 25.64 -52.23 16.30
CA ASP A 28 25.76 -51.45 17.53
C ASP A 28 25.52 -49.95 17.31
N GLN A 29 26.00 -49.41 16.18
CA GLN A 29 25.76 -48.00 15.81
C GLN A 29 24.29 -47.73 15.51
N ARG A 30 23.56 -48.70 14.93
CA ARG A 30 22.12 -48.59 14.67
C ARG A 30 21.32 -48.57 15.96
N ILE A 31 21.62 -49.46 16.90
CA ILE A 31 20.97 -49.49 18.21
C ILE A 31 21.20 -48.18 18.97
N ASN A 32 22.44 -47.67 18.97
CA ASN A 32 22.77 -46.41 19.63
C ASN A 32 22.03 -45.22 18.99
N ALA A 33 21.98 -45.13 17.65
CA ALA A 33 21.26 -44.06 16.96
C ALA A 33 19.76 -44.09 17.25
N LEU A 34 19.12 -45.26 17.24
CA LEU A 34 17.71 -45.42 17.55
C LEU A 34 17.38 -45.07 19.01
N ASN A 35 18.23 -45.49 19.95
CA ASN A 35 18.08 -45.14 21.37
C ASN A 35 18.26 -43.64 21.61
N ASP A 36 19.25 -43.02 20.96
CA ASP A 36 19.45 -41.57 21.01
C ASP A 36 18.22 -40.82 20.46
N PHE A 37 17.63 -41.30 19.36
CA PHE A 37 16.41 -40.74 18.81
C PHE A 37 15.23 -40.84 19.77
N MET A 38 14.95 -42.02 20.32
CA MET A 38 13.83 -42.18 21.28
C MET A 38 14.02 -41.36 22.55
N LYS A 39 15.26 -41.12 22.98
CA LYS A 39 15.57 -40.26 24.13
C LYS A 39 15.30 -38.78 23.84
N HIS A 40 15.54 -38.34 22.62
CA HIS A 40 15.46 -36.93 22.21
C HIS A 40 14.15 -36.56 21.50
N PHE A 41 13.41 -37.53 20.99
CA PHE A 41 12.12 -37.37 20.32
C PHE A 41 11.01 -38.06 21.14
N SER A 42 10.61 -37.42 22.24
CA SER A 42 9.52 -37.89 23.08
C SER A 42 8.15 -37.53 22.48
N PRO A 43 7.07 -38.20 22.92
CA PRO A 43 5.70 -37.81 22.55
C PRO A 43 5.39 -36.33 22.81
N ASP A 44 5.89 -35.76 23.91
CA ASP A 44 5.72 -34.33 24.24
C ASP A 44 6.34 -33.40 23.19
N ILE A 45 7.51 -33.78 22.65
CA ILE A 45 8.18 -33.02 21.59
C ILE A 45 7.40 -33.14 20.28
N ALA A 46 6.88 -34.34 19.96
CA ALA A 46 6.05 -34.53 18.78
C ALA A 46 4.77 -33.69 18.84
N LEU A 47 4.07 -33.66 19.99
CA LEU A 47 2.89 -32.83 20.19
C LEU A 47 3.22 -31.34 20.09
N ALA A 48 4.29 -30.88 20.74
CA ALA A 48 4.68 -29.48 20.69
C ALA A 48 5.04 -29.00 19.26
N LEU A 49 5.66 -29.86 18.44
CA LEU A 49 5.91 -29.58 17.02
C LEU A 49 4.63 -29.51 16.18
N LEU A 50 3.64 -30.37 16.47
CA LEU A 50 2.34 -30.33 15.82
C LEU A 50 1.57 -29.05 16.19
N ASP A 51 1.52 -28.70 17.48
CA ASP A 51 0.88 -27.47 17.97
C ASP A 51 1.52 -26.21 17.38
N GLU A 52 2.85 -26.18 17.25
CA GLU A 52 3.56 -25.09 16.59
C GLU A 52 3.24 -25.02 15.10
N ARG A 53 3.24 -26.17 14.41
CA ARG A 53 2.91 -26.24 12.98
C ARG A 53 1.48 -25.74 12.73
N GLU A 54 0.52 -26.15 13.53
CA GLU A 54 -0.87 -25.71 13.42
C GLU A 54 -1.02 -24.21 13.66
N ARG A 55 -0.37 -23.67 14.71
CA ARG A 55 -0.35 -22.23 14.98
C ARG A 55 0.28 -21.45 13.82
N ASN A 56 1.38 -21.93 13.27
CA ASN A 56 2.06 -21.29 12.14
C ASN A 56 1.18 -21.32 10.88
N GLN A 57 0.49 -22.42 10.61
CA GLN A 57 -0.46 -22.50 9.49
C GLN A 57 -1.63 -21.53 9.66
N GLN A 58 -2.19 -21.40 10.86
CA GLN A 58 -3.24 -20.41 11.14
C GLN A 58 -2.73 -18.97 10.99
N TYR A 59 -1.50 -18.70 11.42
CA TYR A 59 -0.88 -17.39 11.24
C TYR A 59 -0.71 -17.03 9.76
N ILE A 60 -0.21 -17.95 8.94
CA ILE A 60 -0.06 -17.74 7.49
C ILE A 60 -1.42 -17.43 6.85
N LYS A 61 -2.45 -18.23 7.15
CA LYS A 61 -3.80 -17.98 6.62
C LYS A 61 -4.34 -16.59 6.95
N ARG A 62 -4.17 -16.13 8.20
CA ARG A 62 -4.59 -14.78 8.61
C ARG A 62 -3.81 -13.69 7.88
N ARG A 63 -2.49 -13.88 7.71
CA ARG A 63 -1.63 -12.94 6.97
C ARG A 63 -1.99 -12.87 5.49
N ASP A 64 -2.34 -13.99 4.88
CA ASP A 64 -2.77 -14.03 3.49
C ASP A 64 -4.08 -13.26 3.30
N GLN A 65 -5.05 -13.45 4.19
CA GLN A 65 -6.30 -12.70 4.21
C GLN A 65 -6.07 -11.19 4.41
N GLU A 66 -5.26 -10.82 5.39
CA GLU A 66 -4.90 -9.42 5.65
C GLU A 66 -4.21 -8.78 4.43
N ASN A 67 -3.29 -9.50 3.78
CA ASN A 67 -2.60 -9.01 2.59
C ASN A 67 -3.57 -8.83 1.41
N GLU A 68 -4.56 -9.71 1.26
CA GLU A 68 -5.60 -9.58 0.23
C GLU A 68 -6.46 -8.33 0.47
N GLU A 69 -6.91 -8.10 1.71
CA GLU A 69 -7.66 -6.90 2.09
C GLU A 69 -6.85 -5.61 1.87
N ILE A 70 -5.56 -5.63 2.22
CA ILE A 70 -4.64 -4.50 1.97
C ILE A 70 -4.51 -4.26 0.47
N ALA A 71 -4.31 -5.31 -0.34
CA ALA A 71 -4.17 -5.18 -1.79
C ALA A 71 -5.42 -4.56 -2.44
N LEU A 72 -6.61 -4.98 -1.99
CA LEU A 72 -7.89 -4.41 -2.44
C LEU A 72 -8.01 -2.93 -2.06
N THR A 73 -7.64 -2.57 -0.84
CA THR A 73 -7.73 -1.19 -0.34
C THR A 73 -6.75 -0.27 -1.07
N VAL A 74 -5.50 -0.71 -1.23
CA VAL A 74 -4.46 0.02 -1.98
C VAL A 74 -4.88 0.19 -3.44
N GLY A 75 -5.49 -0.84 -4.04
CA GLY A 75 -6.03 -0.76 -5.40
C GLY A 75 -7.08 0.35 -5.55
N LYS A 76 -8.04 0.44 -4.61
CA LYS A 76 -9.06 1.50 -4.61
C LYS A 76 -8.45 2.89 -4.45
N LEU A 77 -7.56 3.05 -3.47
CA LEU A 77 -6.90 4.33 -3.20
C LEU A 77 -6.06 4.82 -4.38
N ARG A 78 -5.42 3.91 -5.13
CA ARG A 78 -4.68 4.27 -6.36
C ARG A 78 -5.61 4.85 -7.42
N VAL A 79 -6.77 4.24 -7.64
CA VAL A 79 -7.75 4.72 -8.62
C VAL A 79 -8.32 6.08 -8.19
N GLU A 80 -8.65 6.25 -6.91
CA GLU A 80 -9.12 7.52 -6.37
C GLU A 80 -8.06 8.62 -6.46
N LEU A 81 -6.80 8.29 -6.18
CA LEU A 81 -5.68 9.21 -6.31
C LEU A 81 -5.48 9.66 -7.76
N GLU A 82 -5.46 8.73 -8.72
CA GLU A 82 -5.33 9.05 -10.14
C GLU A 82 -6.50 9.93 -10.64
N ALA A 83 -7.72 9.65 -10.18
CA ALA A 83 -8.88 10.47 -10.50
C ALA A 83 -8.76 11.89 -9.91
N ALA A 84 -8.27 12.02 -8.68
CA ALA A 84 -8.04 13.30 -8.03
C ALA A 84 -6.92 14.10 -8.71
N GLU A 85 -5.79 13.46 -9.04
CA GLU A 85 -4.67 14.06 -9.77
C GLU A 85 -5.13 14.58 -11.14
N LYS A 86 -5.90 13.77 -11.88
CA LYS A 86 -6.48 14.19 -13.16
C LYS A 86 -7.40 15.40 -12.99
N ARG A 87 -8.21 15.43 -11.92
CA ARG A 87 -9.11 16.55 -11.64
C ARG A 87 -8.33 17.81 -11.28
N ILE A 88 -7.24 17.69 -10.53
CA ILE A 88 -6.35 18.81 -10.19
C ILE A 88 -5.71 19.35 -11.47
N ALA A 89 -5.14 18.49 -12.31
CA ALA A 89 -4.54 18.91 -13.59
C ALA A 89 -5.55 19.60 -14.51
N GLU A 90 -6.80 19.10 -14.58
CA GLU A 90 -7.87 19.76 -15.32
C GLU A 90 -8.19 21.15 -14.76
N LEU A 91 -8.18 21.31 -13.42
CA LEU A 91 -8.45 22.60 -12.77
C LEU A 91 -7.28 23.58 -12.92
N GLU A 92 -6.04 23.12 -12.85
CA GLU A 92 -4.83 23.93 -13.03
C GLU A 92 -4.67 24.41 -14.47
N ALA A 93 -5.09 23.62 -15.46
CA ALA A 93 -5.09 24.00 -16.87
C ALA A 93 -6.24 24.95 -17.27
N ARG A 94 -7.18 25.26 -16.37
CA ARG A 94 -8.28 26.19 -16.68
C ARG A 94 -7.79 27.62 -16.69
N GLU A 95 -7.90 28.25 -17.85
CA GLU A 95 -7.64 29.67 -18.03
C GLU A 95 -8.94 30.46 -18.19
N ILE A 96 -8.97 31.68 -17.64
CA ILE A 96 -10.07 32.61 -17.82
C ILE A 96 -9.66 33.63 -18.89
N SER A 97 -10.36 33.64 -20.01
CA SER A 97 -10.19 34.70 -21.01
C SER A 97 -11.00 35.93 -20.59
N LEU A 98 -10.31 37.02 -20.28
CA LEU A 98 -10.95 38.28 -19.93
C LEU A 98 -11.32 39.06 -21.19
N PRO A 99 -12.44 39.83 -21.17
CA PRO A 99 -12.83 40.68 -22.29
C PRO A 99 -11.80 41.80 -22.53
N GLU A 100 -11.86 42.45 -23.70
CA GLU A 100 -11.00 43.61 -23.96
C GLU A 100 -11.27 44.74 -22.95
N ARG A 101 -10.20 45.43 -22.52
CA ARG A 101 -10.34 46.59 -21.64
C ARG A 101 -10.84 47.77 -22.46
N SER A 102 -11.85 48.47 -21.95
CA SER A 102 -12.34 49.72 -22.53
C SER A 102 -11.99 50.91 -21.64
N SER A 103 -11.85 52.09 -22.24
CA SER A 103 -11.61 53.33 -21.50
C SER A 103 -12.79 53.63 -20.57
N MET A 104 -12.51 53.99 -19.31
CA MET A 104 -13.55 54.33 -18.33
C MET A 104 -14.37 55.59 -18.69
N LEU A 105 -13.89 56.41 -19.63
CA LEU A 105 -14.52 57.68 -20.01
C LEU A 105 -14.87 57.67 -21.50
N HIS A 106 -16.17 57.67 -21.79
CA HIS A 106 -16.71 57.94 -23.14
C HIS A 106 -17.11 59.42 -23.32
N ARG A 107 -16.68 60.31 -22.41
CA ARG A 107 -17.05 61.72 -22.39
C ARG A 107 -15.95 62.58 -23.00
N THR A 108 -16.32 63.36 -24.01
CA THR A 108 -15.46 64.30 -24.75
C THR A 108 -14.99 65.50 -23.92
N ASP A 109 -15.56 65.68 -22.73
CA ASP A 109 -15.43 66.82 -21.82
C ASP A 109 -14.43 66.59 -20.67
N PHE A 110 -13.73 65.45 -20.61
CA PHE A 110 -12.68 65.16 -19.63
C PHE A 110 -11.26 65.31 -20.21
N HIS A 111 -10.31 65.71 -19.36
CA HIS A 111 -8.88 65.81 -19.69
C HIS A 111 -8.32 64.49 -20.25
N GLU A 112 -7.49 64.59 -21.29
CA GLU A 112 -6.87 63.49 -22.07
C GLU A 112 -6.20 62.42 -21.20
N ASP A 113 -5.62 62.84 -20.05
CA ASP A 113 -4.96 61.97 -19.09
C ASP A 113 -5.86 60.83 -18.56
N TYR A 114 -7.18 61.07 -18.45
CA TYR A 114 -8.13 60.08 -17.95
C TYR A 114 -8.69 59.15 -19.04
N GLN A 115 -8.54 59.49 -20.33
CA GLN A 115 -8.93 58.59 -21.43
C GLN A 115 -8.05 57.33 -21.49
N THR A 116 -6.86 57.39 -20.89
CA THR A 116 -5.89 56.28 -20.87
C THR A 116 -6.19 55.20 -19.83
N VAL A 117 -7.12 55.44 -18.90
CA VAL A 117 -7.47 54.47 -17.85
C VAL A 117 -8.36 53.37 -18.44
N MET A 118 -7.71 52.27 -18.81
CA MET A 118 -8.36 51.07 -19.36
C MET A 118 -8.90 50.17 -18.24
N ALA A 119 -10.18 49.82 -18.32
CA ALA A 119 -10.89 49.03 -17.32
C ALA A 119 -11.69 47.89 -17.95
N TYR A 120 -12.03 46.90 -17.13
CA TYR A 120 -12.97 45.86 -17.51
C TYR A 120 -14.38 46.21 -17.05
N LYS A 121 -15.37 45.91 -17.89
CA LYS A 121 -16.77 45.99 -17.48
C LYS A 121 -17.11 44.83 -16.55
N VAL A 122 -17.56 45.15 -15.35
CA VAL A 122 -17.82 44.17 -14.27
C VAL A 122 -18.75 43.03 -14.73
N SER A 123 -19.81 43.34 -15.49
CA SER A 123 -20.75 42.32 -15.99
C SER A 123 -20.10 41.30 -16.91
N GLU A 124 -19.15 41.72 -17.75
CA GLU A 124 -18.49 40.85 -18.73
C GLU A 124 -17.40 40.00 -18.07
N VAL A 125 -16.72 40.54 -17.05
CA VAL A 125 -15.78 39.77 -16.21
C VAL A 125 -16.52 38.68 -15.42
N ILE A 126 -17.66 39.01 -14.81
CA ILE A 126 -18.47 38.01 -14.09
C ILE A 126 -18.97 36.93 -15.06
N ALA A 127 -19.39 37.30 -16.28
CA ALA A 127 -19.78 36.34 -17.30
C ALA A 127 -18.61 35.42 -17.71
N ALA A 128 -17.41 35.96 -17.91
CA ALA A 128 -16.21 35.18 -18.22
C ALA A 128 -15.82 34.21 -17.10
N ILE A 129 -15.85 34.65 -15.84
CA ILE A 129 -15.56 33.81 -14.66
C ILE A 129 -16.59 32.66 -14.55
N ARG A 130 -17.88 32.96 -14.75
CA ARG A 130 -18.95 31.92 -14.74
C ARG A 130 -18.82 30.97 -15.93
N ALA A 131 -18.46 31.46 -17.12
CA ALA A 131 -18.21 30.62 -18.29
C ALA A 131 -17.03 29.66 -18.07
N ALA A 132 -16.02 30.07 -17.29
CA ALA A 132 -14.95 29.20 -16.82
C ALA A 132 -15.38 28.22 -15.69
N GLY A 133 -16.65 28.28 -15.26
CA GLY A 133 -17.21 27.40 -14.24
C GLY A 133 -16.72 27.71 -12.82
N ILE A 134 -16.26 28.94 -12.57
CA ILE A 134 -15.72 29.37 -11.28
C ILE A 134 -16.83 30.07 -10.48
N ARG A 135 -16.99 29.68 -9.21
CA ARG A 135 -17.95 30.30 -8.30
C ARG A 135 -17.38 31.56 -7.68
N ILE A 136 -18.19 32.62 -7.60
CA ILE A 136 -17.83 33.90 -6.97
C ILE A 136 -18.51 33.95 -5.59
N LYS A 137 -17.75 34.27 -4.53
CA LYS A 137 -18.28 34.35 -3.17
C LYS A 137 -18.78 35.77 -2.89
N GLY A 138 -20.01 35.91 -2.38
CA GLY A 138 -20.59 37.20 -1.98
C GLY A 138 -21.55 37.84 -3.00
N GLU A 139 -21.95 37.08 -4.04
CA GLU A 139 -23.24 37.30 -4.71
C GLU A 139 -24.39 36.74 -3.88
#